data_AF-A0A660KSG1-F1
#
_entry.id   AF-A0A660KSG1-F1
#
_cell.length_a   1.000
_cell.length_b   1.000
_cell.length_c   1.000
_cell.angle_alpha   90.00
_cell.angle_beta   90.00
_cell.angle_gamma   90.00
#
_symmetry.space_group_name_H-M   'P 1'
#
loop_
_entity.id
_entity.type
_entity.pdbx_description
1 polymer ?
#
loop_
_entity_poly.entity_id
_entity_poly.type
_entity_poly.pdbx_seq_one_letter_code
_entity_poly.pdbx_strand_id
1 'polypeptide(L)'
;MAAKEMPAGGGDMASSFNGSTVCFGLSPFSVPSTAMHMSSDPGYLSCKKKQCKKYSKGKCLVPTCSGTLTFHVINIRTDIEFVYFGGGFKTPCVFSRSGPISFANPNQPLYGHISSVDSTGKSMRLTWVSGDMEPQQVQYGNGKTLTSEVTKFSQDNMCSSALPSPAKDFGWHDPGYIHSAVMTGLEPSNTFSYRYGRL
;
A
#
# COMPACT_ATOMS: atom_id res chain seq x y z
N MET A 1 -7.89 -23.95 -13.40
CA MET A 1 -9.12 -23.23 -13.00
C MET A 1 -8.81 -21.74 -13.05
N ALA A 2 -9.59 -20.95 -13.77
CA ALA A 2 -9.40 -19.50 -13.87
C ALA A 2 -10.51 -18.82 -13.06
N ALA A 3 -10.12 -18.09 -12.00
CA ALA A 3 -11.01 -17.18 -11.29
C ALA A 3 -10.75 -15.76 -11.81
N LYS A 4 -11.82 -15.02 -12.10
CA LYS A 4 -11.75 -13.65 -12.62
C LYS A 4 -12.13 -12.69 -11.49
N GLU A 5 -11.18 -11.90 -11.02
CA GLU A 5 -11.46 -10.76 -10.13
C GLU A 5 -12.14 -9.63 -10.90
N MET A 6 -13.06 -8.92 -10.22
CA MET A 6 -13.66 -7.69 -10.71
C MET A 6 -12.81 -6.49 -10.24
N PRO A 7 -12.53 -5.50 -11.10
CA PRO A 7 -11.61 -4.42 -10.77
C PRO A 7 -12.21 -3.42 -9.78
N ALA A 8 -11.44 -3.05 -8.75
CA ALA A 8 -11.72 -1.90 -7.89
C ALA A 8 -11.11 -0.63 -8.51
N GLY A 9 -11.91 0.42 -8.65
CA GLY A 9 -11.55 1.68 -9.31
C GLY A 9 -10.42 2.43 -8.60
N GLY A 10 -9.39 2.81 -9.36
CA GLY A 10 -8.36 3.74 -8.93
C GLY A 10 -8.72 5.17 -9.31
N GLY A 11 -8.54 6.11 -8.37
CA GLY A 11 -8.63 7.55 -8.63
C GLY A 11 -7.25 8.18 -8.72
N ASP A 12 -7.07 9.08 -9.69
CA ASP A 12 -5.86 9.92 -9.82
C ASP A 12 -5.85 11.02 -8.74
N MET A 13 -4.72 11.24 -8.06
CA MET A 13 -4.59 12.28 -7.02
C MET A 13 -3.31 13.12 -7.19
N ALA A 14 -3.44 14.43 -6.98
CA ALA A 14 -2.35 15.41 -6.94
C ALA A 14 -2.17 15.97 -5.51
N SER A 15 -0.94 16.03 -5.01
CA SER A 15 -0.63 16.50 -3.64
C SER A 15 0.13 17.84 -3.62
N SER A 16 -0.14 18.66 -2.60
CA SER A 16 0.53 19.96 -2.33
C SER A 16 1.44 19.84 -1.09
N PHE A 17 2.56 20.55 -1.09
CA PHE A 17 3.65 20.38 -0.11
C PHE A 17 3.92 21.66 0.70
N ASN A 18 4.19 21.52 2.01
CA ASN A 18 4.64 22.63 2.88
C ASN A 18 5.75 22.14 3.83
N GLY A 19 6.83 22.90 4.07
CA GLY A 19 7.82 22.54 5.10
C GLY A 19 9.28 22.98 4.91
N SER A 20 10.02 22.95 6.03
CA SER A 20 11.44 23.32 6.23
C SER A 20 12.41 22.15 5.97
N THR A 21 13.64 22.45 5.55
CA THR A 21 14.66 21.44 5.19
C THR A 21 15.30 20.77 6.41
N VAL A 22 15.31 19.43 6.47
CA VAL A 22 16.00 18.63 7.50
C VAL A 22 16.86 17.55 6.83
N CYS A 23 18.16 17.52 7.12
CA CYS A 23 19.11 16.54 6.58
C CYS A 23 19.50 15.50 7.64
N PHE A 24 19.39 14.23 7.29
CA PHE A 24 19.80 13.13 8.17
C PHE A 24 21.19 12.62 7.78
N GLY A 25 22.10 12.56 8.76
CA GLY A 25 23.45 12.02 8.60
C GLY A 25 23.59 10.68 9.32
N LEU A 26 24.12 9.69 8.60
CA LEU A 26 24.56 8.37 9.08
C LEU A 26 23.59 7.63 10.01
N SER A 27 22.48 7.15 9.44
CA SER A 27 21.80 5.94 9.88
C SER A 27 21.35 5.20 8.62
N PRO A 28 21.45 3.86 8.53
CA PRO A 28 21.00 3.11 7.37
C PRO A 28 19.47 3.07 7.36
N PHE A 29 18.83 4.21 7.13
CA PHE A 29 17.43 4.25 6.77
C PHE A 29 17.32 3.61 5.40
N SER A 30 16.77 2.40 5.36
CA SER A 30 16.44 1.76 4.10
C SER A 30 15.44 2.63 3.35
N VAL A 31 15.71 2.77 2.07
CA VAL A 31 14.82 3.29 1.03
C VAL A 31 13.37 2.86 1.26
N PRO A 32 12.37 3.76 1.13
CA PRO A 32 11.01 3.28 0.91
C PRO A 32 11.02 2.39 -0.33
N SER A 33 10.32 1.25 -0.27
CA SER A 33 10.21 0.29 -1.38
C SER A 33 9.64 0.91 -2.66
N THR A 34 9.07 2.11 -2.55
CA THR A 34 8.48 2.87 -3.65
C THR A 34 8.99 4.32 -3.60
N ALA A 35 9.96 4.65 -4.43
CA ALA A 35 10.44 6.03 -4.65
C ALA A 35 10.49 6.33 -6.15
N MET A 36 10.15 7.57 -6.52
CA MET A 36 10.28 8.05 -7.90
C MET A 36 11.23 9.24 -7.93
N HIS A 37 12.12 9.26 -8.91
CA HIS A 37 13.00 10.40 -9.14
C HIS A 37 12.23 11.52 -9.85
N MET A 38 12.50 12.77 -9.48
CA MET A 38 11.88 13.92 -10.15
C MET A 38 12.30 14.05 -11.62
N SER A 39 13.41 13.40 -12.02
CA SER A 39 13.80 13.26 -13.42
C SER A 39 12.82 12.43 -14.27
N SER A 40 11.89 11.71 -13.63
CA SER A 40 10.78 11.05 -14.33
C SER A 40 9.79 12.03 -14.95
N ASP A 41 9.74 13.29 -14.48
CA ASP A 41 9.07 14.38 -15.21
C ASP A 41 10.05 14.94 -16.27
N PRO A 42 9.78 14.79 -17.58
CA PRO A 42 10.68 15.25 -18.65
C PRO A 42 10.94 16.77 -18.64
N GLY A 43 10.04 17.54 -18.04
CA GLY A 43 10.15 18.99 -17.92
C GLY A 43 10.92 19.47 -16.69
N TYR A 44 11.21 18.58 -15.73
CA TYR A 44 11.83 18.98 -14.48
C TYR A 44 13.32 19.36 -14.64
N LEU A 45 14.13 18.48 -15.22
CA LEU A 45 15.57 18.73 -15.41
C LEU A 45 15.85 19.91 -16.34
N SER A 46 15.02 20.08 -17.36
CA SER A 46 15.09 21.21 -18.28
C SER A 46 14.42 22.48 -17.74
N CYS A 47 13.86 22.43 -16.51
CA CYS A 47 13.18 23.53 -15.86
C CYS A 47 12.10 24.19 -16.75
N LYS A 48 11.35 23.39 -17.52
CA LYS A 48 10.29 23.89 -18.42
C LYS A 48 9.20 24.62 -17.65
N LYS A 49 8.90 24.16 -16.43
CA LYS A 49 7.94 24.81 -15.51
C LYS A 49 8.72 25.59 -14.45
N LYS A 50 8.79 26.91 -14.60
CA LYS A 50 9.39 27.81 -13.62
C LYS A 50 8.32 28.30 -12.65
N GLN A 51 8.64 28.28 -11.37
CA GLN A 51 7.88 28.90 -10.30
C GLN A 51 8.78 29.87 -9.55
N CYS A 52 8.19 30.86 -8.88
CA CYS A 52 8.96 31.79 -8.08
C CYS A 52 8.59 31.63 -6.61
N LYS A 53 9.58 31.33 -5.77
CA LYS A 53 9.35 31.15 -4.33
C LYS A 53 9.32 32.48 -3.57
N LYS A 54 10.02 33.50 -4.07
CA LYS A 54 10.11 34.82 -3.42
C LYS A 54 10.08 35.95 -4.44
N TYR A 55 9.17 36.90 -4.23
CA TYR A 55 9.07 38.12 -5.01
C TYR A 55 9.56 39.32 -4.20
N SER A 56 10.19 40.28 -4.88
CA SER A 56 10.46 41.61 -4.34
C SER A 56 10.21 42.66 -5.41
N LYS A 57 9.34 43.63 -5.12
CA LYS A 57 8.94 44.70 -6.07
C LYS A 57 8.55 44.15 -7.46
N GLY A 58 7.78 43.06 -7.48
CA GLY A 58 7.34 42.40 -8.72
C GLY A 58 8.40 41.58 -9.47
N LYS A 59 9.66 41.57 -9.01
CA LYS A 59 10.73 40.74 -9.59
C LYS A 59 10.88 39.45 -8.81
N CYS A 60 11.04 38.34 -9.54
CA CYS A 60 11.34 37.06 -8.93
C CYS A 60 12.79 37.03 -8.43
N LEU A 61 13.01 36.80 -7.15
CA LEU A 61 14.34 36.68 -6.55
C LEU A 61 14.83 35.23 -6.48
N VAL A 62 13.90 34.29 -6.31
CA VAL A 62 14.22 32.86 -6.16
C VAL A 62 13.39 32.06 -7.15
N PRO A 63 13.87 31.88 -8.38
CA PRO A 63 13.26 30.98 -9.34
C PRO A 63 13.50 29.53 -8.94
N THR A 64 12.48 28.70 -9.05
CA THR A 64 12.50 27.26 -8.78
C THR A 64 11.88 26.50 -9.96
N CYS A 65 12.30 25.25 -10.16
CA CYS A 65 11.68 24.38 -11.15
C CYS A 65 10.60 23.53 -10.47
N SER A 66 9.47 23.32 -11.13
CA SER A 66 8.42 22.42 -10.66
C SER A 66 8.30 21.18 -11.54
N GLY A 67 7.90 20.07 -10.92
CA GLY A 67 7.67 18.79 -11.57
C GLY A 67 6.45 18.12 -10.95
N THR A 68 5.89 17.16 -11.67
CA THR A 68 4.72 16.39 -11.23
C THR A 68 5.03 14.90 -11.38
N LEU A 69 4.75 14.14 -10.33
CA LEU A 69 4.88 12.69 -10.32
C LEU A 69 3.50 12.09 -10.02
N THR A 70 3.17 11.00 -10.70
CA THR A 70 1.93 10.27 -10.50
C THR A 70 2.24 8.91 -9.89
N PHE A 71 1.61 8.62 -8.76
CA PHE A 71 1.75 7.36 -8.04
C PHE A 71 0.44 6.60 -8.09
N HIS A 72 0.50 5.31 -8.43
CA HIS A 72 -0.62 4.41 -8.20
C HIS A 72 -0.49 3.84 -6.80
N VAL A 73 -1.48 4.12 -5.96
CA VAL A 73 -1.45 3.80 -4.54
C VAL A 73 -2.53 2.78 -4.23
N ILE A 74 -2.14 1.74 -3.50
CA ILE A 74 -3.04 0.67 -3.05
C ILE A 74 -3.37 0.84 -1.56
N ASN A 75 -4.55 0.38 -1.15
CA ASN A 75 -5.00 0.48 0.23
C ASN A 75 -4.15 -0.40 1.16
N ILE A 76 -3.17 0.23 1.82
CA ILE A 76 -2.32 -0.36 2.85
C ILE A 76 -2.84 -0.12 4.27
N ARG A 77 -4.11 0.30 4.43
CA ARG A 77 -4.81 0.49 5.71
C ARG A 77 -4.32 1.64 6.61
N THR A 78 -3.20 2.25 6.27
CA THR A 78 -2.67 3.45 6.94
C THR A 78 -2.70 4.64 6.00
N ASP A 79 -2.79 5.84 6.56
CA ASP A 79 -2.66 7.08 5.78
C ASP A 79 -1.30 7.15 5.09
N ILE A 80 -1.27 7.83 3.93
CA ILE A 80 -0.06 7.98 3.12
C ILE A 80 0.36 9.43 3.06
N GLU A 81 1.65 9.64 3.24
CA GLU A 81 2.31 10.93 3.05
C GLU A 81 3.40 10.80 1.97
N PHE A 82 3.50 11.83 1.13
CA PHE A 82 4.59 11.95 0.18
C PHE A 82 5.67 12.86 0.74
N VAL A 83 6.91 12.39 0.69
CA VAL A 83 8.07 13.13 1.18
C VAL A 83 8.97 13.46 0.00
N TYR A 84 9.20 14.75 -0.24
CA TYR A 84 10.19 15.21 -1.22
C TYR A 84 11.51 15.44 -0.51
N PHE A 85 12.56 14.76 -0.96
CA PHE A 85 13.90 14.88 -0.39
C PHE A 85 14.98 14.92 -1.47
N GLY A 86 16.09 15.58 -1.15
CA GLY A 86 17.33 15.58 -1.91
C GLY A 86 18.45 14.83 -1.19
N GLY A 87 19.69 14.93 -1.66
CA GLY A 87 20.86 14.30 -1.02
C GLY A 87 20.99 12.79 -1.27
N GLY A 88 20.12 12.21 -2.09
CA GLY A 88 20.09 10.77 -2.39
C GLY A 88 19.61 9.92 -1.21
N PHE A 89 19.65 8.60 -1.36
CA PHE A 89 19.14 7.68 -0.33
C PHE A 89 20.10 7.43 0.84
N LYS A 90 21.40 7.74 0.67
CA LYS A 90 22.40 7.56 1.73
C LYS A 90 22.34 8.66 2.80
N THR A 91 22.06 9.89 2.37
CA THR A 91 22.02 11.08 3.22
C THR A 91 20.82 11.93 2.81
N PRO A 92 19.59 11.43 3.02
CA PRO A 92 18.39 12.12 2.55
C PRO A 92 18.19 13.44 3.32
N CYS A 93 17.88 14.49 2.56
CA CYS A 93 17.50 15.80 3.04
C CYS A 93 16.04 16.06 2.70
N VAL A 94 15.15 15.92 3.67
CA VAL A 94 13.73 16.22 3.49
C VAL A 94 13.57 17.71 3.20
N PHE A 95 12.97 18.03 2.06
CA PHE A 95 12.66 19.40 1.66
C PHE A 95 11.24 19.77 1.99
N SER A 96 10.30 18.84 1.83
CA SER A 96 8.89 19.07 2.15
C SER A 96 8.13 17.76 2.30
N ARG A 97 6.96 17.84 2.95
CA ARG A 97 5.99 16.74 3.08
C ARG A 97 4.64 17.20 2.57
N SER A 98 3.87 16.28 2.00
CA SER A 98 2.45 16.51 1.72
C SER A 98 1.64 16.40 3.01
N GLY A 99 0.37 16.81 2.97
CA GLY A 99 -0.59 16.34 3.97
C GLY A 99 -0.84 14.83 3.85
N PRO A 100 -1.32 14.18 4.91
CA PRO A 100 -1.73 12.78 4.87
C PRO A 100 -2.96 12.60 3.97
N ILE A 101 -2.99 11.48 3.25
CA ILE A 101 -4.09 11.08 2.39
C ILE A 101 -4.61 9.74 2.93
N SER A 102 -5.89 9.71 3.30
CA SER A 102 -6.58 8.54 3.84
C SER A 102 -7.33 7.77 2.76
N PHE A 103 -7.45 6.45 2.93
CA PHE A 103 -8.34 5.63 2.12
C PHE A 103 -9.78 5.77 2.61
N ALA A 104 -10.76 5.75 1.70
CA ALA A 104 -12.18 5.88 2.06
C ALA A 104 -12.67 4.76 3.00
N ASN A 105 -12.14 3.54 2.83
CA ASN A 105 -12.39 2.42 3.74
C ASN A 105 -11.09 1.61 3.96
N PRO A 106 -10.25 1.97 4.94
CA PRO A 106 -9.02 1.24 5.27
C PRO A 106 -9.27 -0.22 5.71
N ASN A 107 -10.46 -0.48 6.26
CA ASN A 107 -10.84 -1.78 6.81
C ASN A 107 -11.42 -2.75 5.78
N GLN A 108 -11.61 -2.31 4.54
CA GLN A 108 -12.23 -3.16 3.52
C GLN A 108 -11.46 -4.47 3.31
N PRO A 109 -12.16 -5.57 3.01
CA PRO A 109 -11.54 -6.81 2.62
C PRO A 109 -10.84 -6.63 1.27
N LEU A 110 -9.60 -7.10 1.17
CA LEU A 110 -8.74 -6.92 0.00
C LEU A 110 -8.01 -8.22 -0.32
N TYR A 111 -7.62 -8.36 -1.59
CA TYR A 111 -6.69 -9.37 -2.09
C TYR A 111 -7.12 -10.80 -1.75
N GLY A 112 -8.28 -11.21 -2.26
CA GLY A 112 -8.78 -12.57 -2.09
C GLY A 112 -7.96 -13.58 -2.89
N HIS A 113 -7.37 -14.55 -2.21
CA HIS A 113 -6.56 -15.61 -2.82
C HIS A 113 -7.22 -16.97 -2.59
N ILE A 114 -7.31 -17.76 -3.65
CA ILE A 114 -7.78 -19.14 -3.59
C ILE A 114 -6.58 -20.07 -3.58
N SER A 115 -6.62 -21.07 -2.71
CA SER A 115 -5.66 -22.16 -2.64
C SER A 115 -6.39 -23.50 -2.53
N SER A 116 -5.82 -24.51 -3.18
CA SER A 116 -6.27 -25.89 -3.04
C SER A 116 -5.88 -26.40 -1.65
N VAL A 117 -6.82 -27.08 -0.98
CA VAL A 117 -6.55 -27.75 0.31
C VAL A 117 -6.00 -29.16 0.10
N ASP A 118 -6.46 -29.82 -0.97
CA ASP A 118 -6.04 -31.15 -1.38
C ASP A 118 -6.21 -31.33 -2.91
N SER A 119 -5.77 -32.49 -3.41
CA SER A 119 -5.84 -32.83 -4.83
C SER A 119 -7.24 -33.27 -5.32
N THR A 120 -8.26 -33.31 -4.45
CA THR A 120 -9.59 -33.84 -4.82
C THR A 120 -10.42 -32.86 -5.63
N GLY A 121 -10.11 -31.56 -5.53
CA GLY A 121 -10.91 -30.49 -6.15
C GLY A 121 -12.27 -30.26 -5.49
N LYS A 122 -12.55 -30.91 -4.34
CA LYS A 122 -13.83 -30.79 -3.62
C LYS A 122 -13.83 -29.72 -2.53
N SER A 123 -12.66 -29.16 -2.25
CA SER A 123 -12.49 -28.08 -1.28
C SER A 123 -11.46 -27.06 -1.75
N MET A 124 -11.71 -25.79 -1.41
CA MET A 124 -10.82 -24.67 -1.73
C MET A 124 -10.79 -23.70 -0.54
N ARG A 125 -9.60 -23.29 -0.14
CA ARG A 125 -9.40 -22.27 0.89
C ARG A 125 -9.36 -20.90 0.25
N LEU A 126 -10.24 -20.01 0.71
CA LEU A 126 -10.22 -18.59 0.40
C LEU A 126 -9.54 -17.85 1.56
N THR A 127 -8.54 -17.03 1.25
CA THR A 127 -7.81 -16.21 2.22
C THR A 127 -7.78 -14.77 1.74
N TRP A 128 -8.02 -13.81 2.63
CA TRP A 128 -7.99 -12.38 2.32
C TRP A 128 -7.53 -11.59 3.54
N VAL A 129 -7.27 -10.31 3.35
CA VAL A 129 -6.85 -9.41 4.43
C VAL A 129 -7.87 -8.29 4.64
N SER A 130 -8.12 -7.91 5.90
CA SER A 130 -8.94 -6.74 6.25
C SER A 130 -8.31 -5.93 7.40
N GLY A 131 -8.89 -4.79 7.72
CA GLY A 131 -8.49 -3.99 8.91
C GLY A 131 -9.30 -4.35 10.17
N ASP A 132 -10.16 -5.35 10.10
CA ASP A 132 -11.09 -5.75 11.16
C ASP A 132 -10.72 -7.11 11.74
N MET A 133 -10.68 -7.21 13.06
CA MET A 133 -10.37 -8.47 13.77
C MET A 133 -11.56 -9.42 13.79
N GLU A 134 -12.78 -8.90 13.60
CA GLU A 134 -13.98 -9.71 13.68
C GLU A 134 -14.04 -10.74 12.54
N PRO A 135 -14.49 -11.98 12.84
CA PRO A 135 -14.79 -12.95 11.80
C PRO A 135 -15.72 -12.40 10.73
N GLN A 136 -15.39 -12.70 9.48
CA GLN A 136 -16.11 -12.25 8.30
C GLN A 136 -16.77 -13.41 7.59
N GLN A 137 -17.69 -13.13 6.68
CA GLN A 137 -18.46 -14.15 6.00
C GLN A 137 -17.94 -14.40 4.59
N VAL A 138 -17.95 -15.66 4.18
CA VAL A 138 -17.83 -16.09 2.79
C VAL A 138 -19.17 -16.63 2.37
N GLN A 139 -19.69 -16.14 1.26
CA GLN A 139 -20.84 -16.75 0.61
C GLN A 139 -20.42 -17.32 -0.73
N TYR A 140 -20.77 -18.57 -0.96
CA TYR A 140 -20.38 -19.31 -2.15
C TYR A 140 -21.48 -20.32 -2.50
N GLY A 141 -21.52 -20.80 -3.73
CA GLY A 141 -22.39 -21.90 -4.18
C GLY A 141 -23.85 -21.83 -3.70
N ASN A 142 -24.76 -21.33 -4.54
CA ASN A 142 -26.21 -21.27 -4.28
C ASN A 142 -26.60 -20.83 -2.86
N GLY A 143 -25.85 -19.90 -2.24
CA GLY A 143 -26.19 -19.28 -0.96
C GLY A 143 -25.59 -19.94 0.29
N LYS A 144 -24.66 -20.90 0.16
CA LYS A 144 -23.91 -21.40 1.34
C LYS A 144 -23.10 -20.27 1.95
N THR A 145 -23.07 -20.22 3.28
CA THR A 145 -22.33 -19.21 4.06
C THR A 145 -21.35 -19.91 5.00
N LEU A 146 -20.14 -19.35 5.13
CA LEU A 146 -19.10 -19.78 6.04
C LEU A 146 -18.52 -18.59 6.78
N THR A 147 -18.26 -18.77 8.06
CA THR A 147 -17.55 -17.78 8.87
C THR A 147 -16.04 -18.03 8.80
N SER A 148 -15.26 -16.96 8.72
CA SER A 148 -13.80 -17.04 8.61
C SER A 148 -13.13 -17.24 9.96
N GLU A 149 -12.01 -17.95 9.93
CA GLU A 149 -11.00 -17.91 10.98
C GLU A 149 -10.13 -16.68 10.77
N VAL A 150 -9.72 -16.03 11.86
CA VAL A 150 -8.93 -14.79 11.81
C VAL A 150 -7.60 -15.00 12.51
N THR A 151 -6.52 -14.60 11.84
CA THR A 151 -5.17 -14.65 12.38
C THR A 151 -4.44 -13.35 12.09
N LYS A 152 -3.40 -13.07 12.86
CA LYS A 152 -2.51 -11.92 12.68
C LYS A 152 -1.14 -12.29 13.23
N PHE A 153 -0.10 -11.67 12.70
CA PHE A 153 1.22 -11.66 13.31
C PHE A 153 1.57 -10.23 13.71
N SER A 154 2.35 -10.10 14.79
CA SER A 154 2.88 -8.83 15.28
C SER A 154 4.38 -8.71 15.02
N GLN A 155 4.93 -7.52 15.28
CA GLN A 155 6.36 -7.24 15.17
C GLN A 155 7.19 -8.20 16.02
N ASP A 156 6.67 -8.60 17.18
CA ASP A 156 7.32 -9.53 18.09
C ASP A 156 7.44 -10.95 17.53
N ASN A 157 6.56 -11.34 16.59
CA ASN A 157 6.64 -12.62 15.91
C ASN A 157 7.75 -12.65 14.84
N MET A 158 8.36 -11.51 14.50
CA MET A 158 9.44 -11.45 13.53
C MET A 158 10.76 -11.91 14.15
N CYS A 159 11.46 -12.78 13.43
CA CYS A 159 12.79 -13.25 13.82
C CYS A 159 13.82 -12.12 13.72
N SER A 160 14.78 -12.11 14.64
CA SER A 160 15.96 -11.26 14.59
C SER A 160 17.19 -12.08 15.02
N SER A 161 18.36 -11.69 14.53
CA SER A 161 19.65 -12.33 14.84
C SER A 161 20.58 -11.29 15.47
N ALA A 162 21.90 -11.50 15.39
CA ALA A 162 22.89 -10.54 15.87
C ALA A 162 22.83 -9.17 15.15
N LEU A 163 22.23 -9.11 13.95
CA LEU A 163 21.97 -7.87 13.23
C LEU A 163 20.46 -7.54 13.26
N PRO A 164 20.09 -6.25 13.38
CA PRO A 164 18.69 -5.82 13.26
C PRO A 164 18.06 -6.32 11.95
N SER A 165 16.89 -6.94 12.06
CA SER A 165 16.13 -7.42 10.90
C SER A 165 15.17 -6.32 10.44
N PRO A 166 15.13 -5.95 9.16
CA PRO A 166 14.16 -4.99 8.63
C PRO A 166 12.72 -5.37 8.99
N ALA A 167 12.40 -6.67 8.98
CA ALA A 167 11.07 -7.15 9.32
C ALA A 167 10.67 -6.85 10.77
N LYS A 168 11.64 -6.76 11.70
CA LYS A 168 11.39 -6.43 13.11
C LYS A 168 11.62 -4.95 13.44
N ASP A 169 12.25 -4.20 12.55
CA ASP A 169 12.65 -2.81 12.81
C ASP A 169 11.99 -1.86 11.80
N PHE A 170 12.77 -1.06 11.06
CA PHE A 170 12.27 0.00 10.18
C PHE A 170 11.34 -0.46 9.04
N GLY A 171 11.37 -1.75 8.68
CA GLY A 171 10.56 -2.32 7.60
C GLY A 171 9.26 -2.95 8.09
N TRP A 172 9.01 -2.95 9.41
CA TRP A 172 7.76 -3.43 9.97
C TRP A 172 6.58 -2.54 9.55
N HIS A 173 5.52 -3.17 9.06
CA HIS A 173 4.23 -2.53 8.80
C HIS A 173 3.13 -3.50 9.22
N ASP A 174 2.09 -2.99 9.88
CA ASP A 174 1.02 -3.83 10.41
C ASP A 174 0.23 -4.48 9.24
N PRO A 175 0.16 -5.83 9.16
CA PRO A 175 -0.46 -6.51 8.04
C PRO A 175 -2.01 -6.41 8.03
N GLY A 176 -2.62 -5.87 9.10
CA GLY A 176 -4.04 -6.03 9.37
C GLY A 176 -4.37 -7.43 9.88
N TYR A 177 -5.53 -7.94 9.51
CA TYR A 177 -6.02 -9.26 9.91
C TYR A 177 -6.20 -10.17 8.70
N ILE A 178 -5.70 -11.40 8.82
CA ILE A 178 -5.76 -12.42 7.77
C ILE A 178 -6.94 -13.33 8.08
N HIS A 179 -7.92 -13.31 7.18
CA HIS A 179 -9.12 -14.15 7.27
C HIS A 179 -8.96 -15.35 6.35
N SER A 180 -9.37 -16.52 6.81
CA SER A 180 -9.38 -17.74 5.98
C SER A 180 -10.67 -18.53 6.18
N ALA A 181 -11.20 -19.10 5.10
CA ALA A 181 -12.34 -20.01 5.15
C ALA A 181 -12.17 -21.11 4.10
N VAL A 182 -12.59 -22.34 4.42
CA VAL A 182 -12.51 -23.48 3.51
C VAL A 182 -13.90 -23.77 2.93
N MET A 183 -14.08 -23.45 1.66
CA MET A 183 -15.27 -23.82 0.89
C MET A 183 -15.24 -25.32 0.60
N THR A 184 -16.27 -26.05 1.03
CA THR A 184 -16.38 -27.51 0.85
C THR A 184 -17.62 -27.88 0.02
N GLY A 185 -17.63 -29.13 -0.45
CA GLY A 185 -18.71 -29.65 -1.30
C GLY A 185 -18.70 -28.99 -2.68
N LEU A 186 -17.50 -28.72 -3.19
CA LEU A 186 -17.29 -28.25 -4.55
C LEU A 186 -17.27 -29.46 -5.49
N GLU A 187 -17.82 -29.28 -6.68
CA GLU A 187 -17.75 -30.28 -7.73
C GLU A 187 -16.53 -29.99 -8.62
N PRO A 188 -15.64 -30.97 -8.85
CA PRO A 188 -14.50 -30.79 -9.74
C PRO A 188 -14.94 -30.32 -11.12
N SER A 189 -14.09 -29.52 -11.77
CA SER A 189 -14.33 -28.98 -13.12
C SER A 189 -15.56 -28.07 -13.26
N ASN A 190 -16.18 -27.63 -12.16
CA ASN A 190 -17.28 -26.66 -12.17
C ASN A 190 -16.83 -25.26 -11.70
N THR A 191 -17.47 -24.23 -12.25
CA THR A 191 -17.24 -22.84 -11.85
C THR A 191 -18.13 -22.49 -10.65
N PHE A 192 -17.51 -21.90 -9.62
CA PHE A 192 -18.22 -21.38 -8.44
C PHE A 192 -17.97 -19.89 -8.30
N SER A 193 -19.04 -19.13 -8.03
CA SER A 193 -18.94 -17.74 -7.60
C SER A 193 -18.87 -17.67 -6.08
N TYR A 194 -18.12 -16.70 -5.58
CA TYR A 194 -17.99 -16.43 -4.16
C TYR A 194 -17.91 -14.91 -3.90
N ARG A 195 -18.33 -14.51 -2.70
CA ARG A 195 -18.13 -13.18 -2.13
C ARG A 195 -17.63 -13.32 -0.70
N TYR A 196 -16.80 -12.38 -0.26
CA TYR A 196 -16.21 -12.41 1.07
C TYR A 196 -16.18 -11.02 1.68
N GLY A 197 -16.17 -10.96 3.01
CA GLY A 197 -16.11 -9.70 3.76
C GLY A 197 -17.16 -9.62 4.84
N ARG A 198 -17.44 -8.40 5.26
CA ARG A 198 -18.58 -8.10 6.14
C ARG A 198 -19.84 -8.02 5.26
N LEU A 199 -20.54 -9.15 5.15
CA LEU A 199 -21.72 -9.35 4.30
C LEU A 199 -23.04 -9.14 5.05
#